data_AF-A0A7R9BCQ0-F1
#
_entry.id   AF-A0A7R9BCQ0-F1
#
_cell.length_a   1.000
_cell.length_b   1.000
_cell.length_c   1.000
_cell.angle_alpha   90.00
_cell.angle_beta   90.00
_cell.angle_gamma   90.00
#
_symmetry.space_group_name_H-M   'P 1'
#
loop_
_entity.id
_entity.type
_entity.pdbx_description
1 polymer ?
#
loop_
_entity_poly.entity_id
_entity_poly.type
_entity_poly.pdbx_seq_one_letter_code
_entity_poly.pdbx_strand_id
1 'polypeptide(L)'
;MAEFTGREPTEGWLTQEIALSQADGVFVEAGAYNGEELSNSLFFEKERGWSGLLIEPDPWNYYALRKRNRNARSIQCCLSKELLGQTIDFKQSDTMGRVVTPEEKKSLPGIYTKVKCFPLGLVLIAAGIRRVDLLSLDIEGRELEVLSHFPFDENL
;
A
#
# COMPACT_ATOMS: atom_id res chain seq x y z
N MET A 1 -6.81 -9.93 -23.37
CA MET A 1 -7.73 -10.85 -22.65
C MET A 1 -6.91 -11.45 -21.53
N ALA A 2 -6.99 -10.90 -20.31
CA ALA A 2 -6.29 -11.45 -19.16
C ALA A 2 -7.13 -12.62 -18.60
N GLU A 3 -6.50 -13.77 -18.36
CA GLU A 3 -7.16 -14.93 -17.76
C GLU A 3 -6.92 -14.96 -16.25
N PHE A 4 -8.01 -15.19 -15.51
CA PHE A 4 -8.04 -15.37 -14.07
C PHE A 4 -7.67 -16.82 -13.73
N THR A 5 -6.56 -17.02 -13.01
CA THR A 5 -6.25 -18.32 -12.40
C THR A 5 -6.09 -18.12 -10.89
N GLY A 6 -7.20 -17.84 -10.20
CA GLY A 6 -7.24 -17.83 -8.73
C GLY A 6 -7.17 -19.25 -8.17
N ARG A 7 -6.25 -19.51 -7.23
CA ARG A 7 -6.45 -20.54 -6.21
C ARG A 7 -7.26 -19.94 -5.06
N GLU A 8 -8.06 -20.77 -4.39
CA GLU A 8 -8.95 -20.33 -3.31
C GLU A 8 -8.21 -19.55 -2.20
N PRO A 9 -8.83 -18.48 -1.66
CA PRO A 9 -8.22 -17.62 -0.67
C PRO A 9 -8.30 -18.27 0.72
N THR A 10 -7.15 -18.59 1.30
CA THR A 10 -7.03 -18.77 2.75
C THR A 10 -6.38 -17.52 3.34
N GLU A 11 -7.23 -16.70 3.95
CA GLU A 11 -6.94 -15.52 4.79
C GLU A 11 -6.13 -14.38 4.14
N GLY A 12 -6.79 -13.25 3.86
CA GLY A 12 -6.20 -11.90 3.99
C GLY A 12 -5.50 -11.26 2.78
N TRP A 13 -4.96 -12.00 1.83
CA TRP A 13 -4.08 -11.40 0.80
C TRP A 13 -4.77 -11.30 -0.56
N LEU A 14 -5.13 -10.09 -1.00
CA LEU A 14 -5.51 -9.86 -2.40
C LEU A 14 -4.27 -9.49 -3.23
N THR A 15 -3.41 -10.49 -3.51
CA THR A 15 -2.33 -10.32 -4.48
C THR A 15 -2.88 -10.60 -5.87
N GLN A 16 -3.09 -9.57 -6.69
CA GLN A 16 -3.34 -9.78 -8.13
C GLN A 16 -2.02 -10.07 -8.83
N GLU A 17 -1.69 -11.36 -9.00
CA GLU A 17 -0.60 -11.77 -9.88
C GLU A 17 -1.08 -11.79 -11.33
N ILE A 18 -0.84 -10.68 -12.03
CA ILE A 18 -0.90 -10.66 -13.49
C ILE A 18 0.35 -11.42 -14.00
N ALA A 19 0.23 -12.19 -15.08
CA ALA A 19 1.38 -12.77 -15.77
C ALA A 19 2.28 -11.64 -16.33
N LEU A 20 3.16 -11.09 -15.49
CA LEU A 20 3.96 -9.91 -15.78
C LEU A 20 5.27 -10.30 -16.47
N SER A 21 5.22 -10.45 -17.80
CA SER A 21 6.38 -10.76 -18.65
C SER A 21 7.06 -9.51 -19.24
N GLN A 22 7.20 -8.43 -18.49
CA GLN A 22 7.91 -7.24 -18.96
C GLN A 22 9.02 -6.77 -18.01
N ALA A 23 10.17 -6.46 -18.61
CA ALA A 23 11.16 -5.56 -18.05
C ALA A 23 10.53 -4.17 -17.84
N ASP A 24 11.07 -3.39 -16.91
CA ASP A 24 10.68 -2.00 -16.62
C ASP A 24 9.31 -1.78 -15.94
N GLY A 25 8.69 -2.78 -15.31
CA GLY A 25 7.39 -2.58 -14.65
C GLY A 25 7.43 -1.62 -13.44
N VAL A 26 6.24 -1.16 -13.04
CA VAL A 26 6.02 -0.23 -11.92
C VAL A 26 5.13 -0.89 -10.87
N PHE A 27 5.63 -1.03 -9.64
CA PHE A 27 4.83 -1.50 -8.52
C PHE A 27 4.41 -0.37 -7.58
N VAL A 28 3.27 -0.57 -6.91
CA VAL A 28 2.81 0.22 -5.77
C VAL A 28 2.43 -0.76 -4.66
N GLU A 29 3.04 -0.61 -3.49
CA GLU A 29 2.78 -1.45 -2.32
C GLU A 29 2.34 -0.56 -1.16
N ALA A 30 1.10 -0.75 -0.70
CA ALA A 30 0.56 -0.11 0.50
C ALA A 30 0.45 -1.12 1.63
N GLY A 31 0.93 -0.74 2.81
CA GLY A 31 1.26 -1.69 3.88
C GLY A 31 2.69 -2.20 3.77
N ALA A 32 3.63 -1.33 3.36
CA ALA A 32 4.99 -1.74 3.05
C ALA A 32 5.84 -2.15 4.27
N TYR A 33 5.31 -2.00 5.49
CA TYR A 33 5.94 -2.40 6.73
C TYR A 33 7.38 -1.88 6.83
N ASN A 34 8.37 -2.75 7.06
CA ASN A 34 9.78 -2.39 7.17
C ASN A 34 10.50 -2.37 5.81
N GLY A 35 9.78 -2.54 4.70
CA GLY A 35 10.30 -2.45 3.35
C GLY A 35 11.03 -3.68 2.82
N GLU A 36 11.22 -4.75 3.58
CA GLU A 36 11.83 -5.99 3.08
C GLU A 36 11.12 -7.24 3.56
N GLU A 37 10.79 -7.30 4.85
CA GLU A 37 10.05 -8.40 5.45
C GLU A 37 8.59 -8.36 4.99
N LEU A 38 8.05 -9.51 4.61
CA LEU A 38 6.69 -9.67 4.06
C LEU A 38 6.42 -8.83 2.79
N SER A 39 7.46 -8.29 2.15
CA SER A 39 7.27 -7.41 1.00
C SER A 39 6.77 -8.17 -0.22
N ASN A 40 5.67 -7.67 -0.80
CA ASN A 40 5.10 -8.17 -2.05
C ASN A 40 5.80 -7.62 -3.30
N SER A 41 6.60 -6.54 -3.17
CA SER A 41 7.30 -5.91 -4.29
C SER A 41 8.80 -6.21 -4.39
N LEU A 42 9.44 -6.71 -3.33
CA LEU A 42 10.90 -6.85 -3.25
C LEU A 42 11.48 -7.69 -4.38
N PHE A 43 10.80 -8.79 -4.72
CA PHE A 43 11.20 -9.66 -5.82
C PHE A 43 11.20 -8.91 -7.16
N PHE A 44 10.16 -8.12 -7.45
CA PHE A 44 10.05 -7.38 -8.70
C PHE A 44 11.14 -6.29 -8.81
N GLU A 45 11.44 -5.61 -7.70
CA GLU A 45 12.55 -4.65 -7.67
C GLU A 45 13.90 -5.31 -7.94
N LYS A 46 14.26 -6.34 -7.16
CA LYS A 46 15.60 -6.94 -7.19
C LYS A 46 15.84 -7.81 -8.42
N GLU A 47 14.86 -8.64 -8.79
CA GLU A 47 15.04 -9.68 -9.82
C GLU A 47 14.56 -9.22 -11.19
N ARG A 48 13.64 -8.24 -11.27
CA ARG A 48 13.10 -7.74 -12.54
C ARG A 48 13.48 -6.29 -12.85
N GLY A 49 14.20 -5.62 -11.95
CA GLY A 49 14.62 -4.22 -12.11
C GLY A 49 13.45 -3.24 -12.11
N TRP A 50 12.30 -3.63 -11.56
CA TRP A 50 11.11 -2.78 -11.53
C TRP A 50 11.34 -1.58 -10.60
N SER A 51 10.70 -0.47 -10.94
CA SER A 51 10.63 0.71 -10.08
C SER A 51 9.32 0.73 -9.32
N GLY A 52 9.21 1.52 -8.24
CA GLY A 52 7.94 1.58 -7.54
C GLY A 52 7.84 2.56 -6.40
N LEU A 53 6.70 2.48 -5.71
CA LEU A 53 6.36 3.27 -4.54
C LEU A 53 5.92 2.36 -3.39
N LEU A 54 6.55 2.57 -2.24
CA LEU A 54 6.18 1.97 -0.95
C LEU A 54 5.41 2.98 -0.12
N ILE A 55 4.24 2.59 0.40
CA ILE A 55 3.36 3.42 1.22
C ILE A 55 3.25 2.75 2.59
N GLU A 56 3.72 3.42 3.64
CA GLU A 56 3.66 2.92 5.01
C GLU A 56 3.24 4.03 5.98
N PRO A 57 2.06 3.93 6.63
CA PRO A 57 1.57 4.96 7.54
C PRO A 57 2.28 4.99 8.91
N ASP A 58 2.69 3.85 9.46
CA ASP A 58 3.26 3.79 10.79
C ASP A 58 4.65 4.46 10.82
N PRO A 59 4.88 5.46 11.68
CA PRO A 59 6.16 6.18 11.73
C PRO A 59 7.35 5.29 12.11
N TRP A 60 7.17 4.26 12.93
CA TRP A 60 8.24 3.34 13.30
C TRP A 60 8.60 2.42 12.15
N ASN A 61 7.60 1.84 11.48
CA ASN A 61 7.81 0.98 10.32
C ASN A 61 8.37 1.78 9.15
N TYR A 62 7.84 2.97 8.88
CA TYR A 62 8.38 3.87 7.86
C TYR A 62 9.83 4.25 8.13
N TYR A 63 10.20 4.52 9.39
CA TYR A 63 11.59 4.77 9.75
C TYR A 63 12.49 3.56 9.48
N ALA A 64 12.03 2.34 9.80
CA ALA A 64 12.75 1.10 9.49
C ALA A 64 12.87 0.87 7.98
N LEU A 65 11.79 1.10 7.22
CA LEU A 65 11.74 1.05 5.75
C LEU A 65 12.80 1.95 5.13
N ARG A 66 12.89 3.20 5.58
CA ARG A 66 13.88 4.16 5.07
C ARG A 66 15.32 3.73 5.30
N LYS A 67 15.58 2.92 6.34
CA LYS A 67 16.92 2.36 6.61
C LYS A 67 17.29 1.20 5.68
N ARG A 68 16.31 0.53 5.06
CA ARG A 68 16.59 -0.55 4.10
C ARG A 68 17.20 -0.05 2.81
N ASN A 69 17.04 1.25 2.51
CA ASN A 69 17.57 1.87 1.30
C ASN A 69 17.18 1.11 0.02
N ARG A 70 15.91 0.68 -0.04
CA ARG A 70 15.29 0.09 -1.23
C ARG A 70 15.50 1.01 -2.44
N ASN A 71 15.69 0.43 -3.61
CA ASN A 71 15.68 1.14 -4.89
C ASN A 71 14.24 1.45 -5.34
N ALA A 72 13.46 2.01 -4.43
CA ALA A 72 12.07 2.39 -4.62
C ALA A 72 11.80 3.68 -3.86
N ARG A 73 10.83 4.45 -4.33
CA ARG A 73 10.38 5.64 -3.59
C ARG A 73 9.51 5.20 -2.44
N SER A 74 9.45 6.01 -1.40
CA SER A 74 8.62 5.70 -0.23
C SER A 74 7.96 6.95 0.33
N ILE A 75 6.72 6.81 0.79
CA ILE A 75 5.94 7.90 1.39
C ILE A 75 5.26 7.44 2.68
N GLN A 76 5.29 8.32 3.70
CA GLN A 76 4.60 8.08 4.96
C GLN A 76 3.18 8.63 4.91
N CYS A 77 2.23 7.83 4.47
CA CYS A 77 0.82 8.16 4.52
C CYS A 77 -0.04 6.90 4.57
N CYS A 78 -1.32 7.06 4.90
CA CYS A 78 -2.32 6.03 4.70
C CYS A 78 -3.15 6.31 3.44
N LEU A 79 -3.88 5.30 2.96
CA LEU A 79 -4.83 5.48 1.86
C LEU A 79 -6.24 5.77 2.40
N SER A 80 -6.99 6.62 1.68
CA SER A 80 -8.33 7.06 2.06
C SER A 80 -9.30 6.91 0.89
N LYS A 81 -10.57 6.64 1.18
CA LYS A 81 -11.64 6.75 0.20
C LYS A 81 -12.08 8.20 -0.07
N GLU A 82 -11.75 9.12 0.84
CA GLU A 82 -12.13 10.53 0.73
C GLU A 82 -11.35 11.23 -0.38
N LEU A 83 -11.98 12.17 -1.07
CA LEU A 83 -11.40 12.89 -2.21
C LEU A 83 -10.26 13.85 -1.82
N LEU A 84 -10.17 14.23 -0.55
CA LEU A 84 -9.18 15.16 -0.02
C LEU A 84 -8.37 14.53 1.12
N GLY A 85 -7.18 15.08 1.33
CA GLY A 85 -6.29 14.66 2.41
C GLY A 85 -6.90 14.90 3.79
N GLN A 86 -6.87 13.88 4.63
CA GLN A 86 -7.38 13.95 6.01
C GLN A 86 -6.37 13.44 7.02
N THR A 87 -6.53 13.85 8.28
CA THR A 87 -5.75 13.32 9.40
C THR A 87 -6.60 12.36 10.19
N ILE A 88 -6.17 11.09 10.26
CA ILE A 88 -6.91 10.01 10.92
C ILE A 88 -6.06 9.44 12.06
N ASP A 89 -6.74 8.94 13.10
CA ASP A 89 -6.09 8.16 14.14
C ASP A 89 -5.70 6.77 13.59
N PHE A 90 -4.45 6.37 13.84
CA PHE A 90 -3.86 5.12 13.42
C PHE A 90 -3.35 4.38 14.64
N LYS A 91 -3.75 3.12 14.79
CA LYS A 91 -3.24 2.22 15.83
C LYS A 91 -1.96 1.58 15.33
N GLN A 92 -0.88 1.88 16.04
CA GLN A 92 0.44 1.33 15.75
C GLN A 92 0.50 -0.15 16.15
N SER A 93 1.26 -0.91 15.38
CA SER A 93 1.53 -2.33 15.59
C SER A 93 2.81 -2.68 14.82
N ASP A 94 3.39 -3.83 15.12
CA ASP A 94 4.52 -4.36 14.36
C ASP A 94 4.07 -4.63 12.91
N THR A 95 3.26 -5.68 12.71
CA THR A 95 2.75 -6.06 11.38
C THR A 95 1.30 -5.64 11.12
N MET A 96 0.48 -5.49 12.16
CA MET A 96 -0.99 -5.32 12.02
C MET A 96 -1.46 -3.87 12.31
N GLY A 97 -0.73 -2.89 11.77
CA GLY A 97 -1.02 -1.47 11.98
C GLY A 97 -2.23 -1.03 11.18
N ARG A 98 -3.18 -0.30 11.77
CA ARG A 98 -4.44 0.03 11.06
C ARG A 98 -5.05 1.36 11.42
N VAL A 99 -5.78 1.94 10.47
CA VAL A 99 -6.69 3.07 10.72
C VAL A 99 -7.82 2.62 11.65
N VAL A 100 -8.19 3.47 12.61
CA VAL A 100 -9.28 3.17 13.56
C VAL A 100 -10.31 4.28 13.59
N THR A 101 -11.55 3.90 13.89
CA THR A 101 -12.63 4.82 14.23
C THR A 101 -12.46 5.39 15.64
N PRO A 102 -13.11 6.52 15.98
CA PRO A 102 -13.13 7.05 17.34
C PRO A 102 -13.67 6.06 18.38
N GLU A 103 -14.64 5.23 17.99
CA GLU A 103 -15.24 4.20 18.83
C GLU A 103 -14.25 3.06 19.11
N GLU A 104 -13.57 2.56 18.08
CA GLU A 104 -12.53 1.54 18.22
C GLU A 104 -11.36 2.02 19.08
N LYS A 105 -10.93 3.28 18.91
CA LYS A 105 -9.83 3.85 19.71
C LYS A 105 -10.15 3.88 21.21
N LYS A 106 -11.43 4.04 21.59
CA LYS A 106 -11.86 4.04 22.99
C LYS A 106 -11.82 2.63 23.61
N SER A 107 -12.06 1.59 22.81
CA SER A 107 -12.19 0.21 23.29
C SER A 107 -10.92 -0.62 23.11
N LEU A 108 -10.05 -0.25 22.18
CA LEU A 108 -8.81 -0.98 21.89
C LEU A 108 -7.62 -0.36 22.64
N PRO A 109 -6.92 -1.10 23.52
CA PRO A 109 -5.67 -0.64 24.07
C PRO A 109 -4.58 -0.61 22.98
N GLY A 110 -3.65 0.34 23.05
CA GLY A 110 -2.54 0.41 22.12
C GLY A 110 -1.88 1.78 22.05
N ILE A 111 -0.85 1.87 21.22
CA ILE A 111 -0.18 3.11 20.88
C ILE A 111 -0.88 3.69 19.64
N TYR A 112 -1.19 4.98 19.69
CA TYR A 112 -1.89 5.67 18.63
C TYR A 112 -1.09 6.86 18.13
N THR A 113 -1.13 7.09 16.84
CA THR A 113 -0.59 8.28 16.20
C THR A 113 -1.58 8.87 15.21
N LYS A 114 -1.32 10.09 14.75
CA LYS A 114 -2.10 10.75 13.71
C LYS A 114 -1.32 10.69 12.41
N VAL A 115 -1.93 10.12 11.37
CA VAL A 115 -1.33 10.01 10.04
C VAL A 115 -2.13 10.81 9.02
N LYS A 116 -1.46 11.30 7.99
CA LYS A 116 -2.12 11.89 6.82
C LYS A 116 -2.55 10.76 5.89
N CYS A 117 -3.78 10.86 5.40
CA CYS A 117 -4.36 9.86 4.52
C CYS A 117 -4.90 10.53 3.26
N PHE A 118 -4.60 9.96 2.11
CA PHE A 118 -4.95 10.52 0.80
C PHE A 118 -5.58 9.44 -0.10
N PRO A 119 -6.45 9.83 -1.04
CA PRO A 119 -6.89 8.91 -2.08
C PRO A 119 -5.72 8.47 -2.96
N LEU A 120 -5.74 7.19 -3.35
CA LEU A 120 -4.64 6.54 -4.08
C LEU A 120 -4.21 7.34 -5.31
N GLY A 121 -5.16 7.86 -6.10
CA GLY A 121 -4.87 8.69 -7.26
C GLY A 121 -4.01 9.94 -6.94
N LEU A 122 -4.28 10.64 -5.82
CA LEU A 122 -3.46 11.80 -5.42
C LEU A 122 -2.05 11.38 -5.02
N VAL A 123 -1.90 10.23 -4.37
CA VAL A 123 -0.58 9.68 -4.02
C VAL A 123 0.20 9.34 -5.28
N LEU A 124 -0.42 8.71 -6.28
CA LEU A 124 0.21 8.38 -7.56
C LEU A 124 0.62 9.63 -8.34
N ILE A 125 -0.27 10.63 -8.43
CA ILE A 125 0.02 11.92 -9.08
C ILE A 125 1.19 12.62 -8.40
N ALA A 126 1.19 12.69 -7.06
CA ALA A 126 2.28 13.30 -6.30
C ALA A 126 3.61 12.54 -6.49
N ALA A 127 3.53 11.22 -6.65
CA ALA A 127 4.66 10.38 -7.01
C ALA A 127 4.95 10.36 -8.52
N GLY A 128 4.28 11.13 -9.38
CA GLY A 128 4.48 11.09 -10.83
C GLY A 128 4.36 9.69 -11.45
N ILE A 129 3.56 8.81 -10.84
CA ILE A 129 3.29 7.45 -11.33
C ILE A 129 2.10 7.52 -12.28
N ARG A 130 2.32 7.12 -13.53
CA ARG A 130 1.31 7.12 -14.60
C ARG A 130 0.86 5.74 -15.03
N ARG A 131 1.49 4.69 -14.50
CA ARG A 131 1.08 3.30 -14.73
C ARG A 131 1.41 2.50 -13.48
N VAL A 132 0.59 1.51 -13.20
CA VAL A 132 0.82 0.55 -12.12
C VAL A 132 0.65 -0.83 -12.71
N ASP A 133 1.76 -1.57 -12.79
CA ASP A 133 1.81 -2.93 -13.32
C ASP A 133 1.55 -3.96 -12.20
N LEU A 134 1.85 -3.60 -10.95
CA LEU A 134 1.50 -4.35 -9.74
C LEU A 134 0.98 -3.40 -8.67
N LEU A 135 -0.27 -3.61 -8.23
CA LEU A 135 -0.84 -2.91 -7.08
C LEU A 135 -1.04 -3.92 -5.94
N SER A 136 -0.24 -3.81 -4.89
CA SER A 136 -0.37 -4.59 -3.66
C SER A 136 -0.98 -3.70 -2.57
N LEU A 137 -2.14 -4.11 -2.06
CA LEU A 137 -2.85 -3.43 -0.98
C LEU A 137 -3.02 -4.41 0.18
N ASP A 138 -2.26 -4.17 1.24
CA ASP A 138 -2.41 -4.85 2.53
C ASP A 138 -2.57 -3.76 3.60
N ILE A 139 -3.81 -3.31 3.81
CA ILE A 139 -4.11 -2.17 4.69
C ILE A 139 -5.16 -2.54 5.73
N GLU A 140 -5.15 -3.80 6.14
CA GLU A 140 -5.92 -4.36 7.26
C GLU A 140 -7.44 -4.21 7.11
N GLY A 141 -7.97 -4.51 5.91
CA GLY A 141 -9.40 -4.67 5.67
C GLY A 141 -10.10 -3.44 5.08
N ARG A 142 -9.35 -2.49 4.52
CA ARG A 142 -9.88 -1.28 3.87
C ARG A 142 -9.57 -1.20 2.37
N GLU A 143 -9.11 -2.29 1.78
CA GLU A 143 -8.64 -2.39 0.40
C GLU A 143 -9.74 -1.99 -0.59
N LEU A 144 -10.95 -2.53 -0.43
CA LEU A 144 -12.09 -2.19 -1.28
C LEU A 144 -12.51 -0.71 -1.17
N GLU A 145 -12.39 -0.14 0.03
CA GLU A 145 -12.78 1.26 0.25
C GLU A 145 -11.83 2.22 -0.49
N VAL A 146 -10.53 1.96 -0.45
CA VAL A 146 -9.53 2.83 -1.10
C VAL A 146 -9.54 2.69 -2.63
N LEU A 147 -10.02 1.56 -3.14
CA LEU A 147 -10.19 1.29 -4.56
C LEU A 147 -11.48 1.87 -5.15
N SER A 148 -12.44 2.30 -4.32
CA SER A 148 -13.75 2.78 -4.77
C SER A 148 -13.72 3.91 -5.81
N HIS A 149 -12.67 4.72 -5.81
CA HIS A 149 -12.46 5.82 -6.76
C HIS A 149 -11.25 5.60 -7.68
N PHE A 150 -10.68 4.40 -7.68
CA PHE A 150 -9.53 4.11 -8.52
C PHE A 150 -9.97 3.91 -9.98
N PRO A 151 -9.42 4.67 -10.95
CA PRO A 151 -9.81 4.54 -12.34
C PRO A 151 -9.19 3.29 -12.96
N PHE A 152 -9.86 2.14 -12.82
CA PHE A 152 -9.38 0.87 -13.38
C PHE A 152 -9.30 0.87 -14.92
N ASP A 153 -10.14 1.68 -15.58
CA ASP A 153 -10.33 1.69 -17.04
C ASP A 153 -9.90 2.98 -17.75
N GLU A 154 -9.39 3.98 -17.01
CA GLU A 154 -8.88 5.21 -17.61
C GLU A 154 -7.35 5.23 -17.51
N ASN A 155 -6.67 5.29 -18.65
CA ASN A 155 -5.22 5.46 -18.69
C ASN A 155 -4.83 6.70 -17.86
N LEU A 156 -4.03 6.50 -16.80
CA LEU A 156 -3.45 7.53 -15.93
C LEU A 156 -2.57 8.56 -16.68
#